data_AF-A0A5E4JRT2-F1
#
_entry.id   AF-A0A5E4JRT2-F1
#
_cell.length_a   1.000
_cell.length_b   1.000
_cell.length_c   1.000
_cell.angle_alpha   90.00
_cell.angle_beta   90.00
_cell.angle_gamma   90.00
#
_symmetry.space_group_name_H-M   'P 1'
#
loop_
_entity.id
_entity.type
_entity.pdbx_description
1 polymer ?
#
loop_
_entity_poly.entity_id
_entity_poly.type
_entity_poly.pdbx_seq_one_letter_code
_entity_poly.pdbx_strand_id
1 'polypeptide(L)'
;MKENVSANWVRKRERLIVARVLEAGLEFTFSDVRKIVYEMSYSVQKEKHPEDCPCYGSKPCHSDVRDFNCFVCGCPNYDPNVRDKTGFTGGCVVSNRGGEYLPNPNPGKDGLGEKIWDCSDCSSYHLPLSSELFLIVRLEYYADLASRLKKERVQKGFVDFKSFADFLSRDVLGHKS
;
A
#
# COMPACT_ATOMS: atom_id res chain seq x y z
N MET A 1 11.60 14.22 -17.75
CA MET A 1 10.19 14.24 -17.29
C MET A 1 10.20 14.03 -15.79
N LYS A 2 9.50 14.87 -15.01
CA LYS A 2 9.29 14.60 -13.59
C LYS A 2 8.35 13.39 -13.49
N GLU A 3 8.79 12.28 -12.91
CA GLU A 3 7.91 11.15 -12.65
C GLU A 3 6.75 11.60 -11.75
N ASN A 4 5.55 11.12 -12.06
CA ASN A 4 4.37 11.38 -11.23
C ASN A 4 4.59 10.72 -9.85
N VAL A 5 4.63 11.54 -8.81
CA VAL A 5 4.97 11.12 -7.44
C VAL A 5 4.05 10.02 -6.92
N SER A 6 2.77 9.99 -7.29
CA SER A 6 1.85 8.92 -6.88
C SER A 6 2.06 7.66 -7.66
N ALA A 7 2.37 7.76 -8.96
CA ALA A 7 2.71 6.58 -9.73
C ALA A 7 3.94 5.92 -9.10
N ASN A 8 4.87 6.69 -8.56
CA ASN A 8 6.01 6.16 -7.81
C ASN A 8 5.57 5.55 -6.46
N TRP A 9 4.82 6.26 -5.63
CA TRP A 9 4.36 5.75 -4.33
C TRP A 9 3.50 4.48 -4.48
N VAL A 10 2.54 4.45 -5.40
CA VAL A 10 1.69 3.29 -5.70
C VAL A 10 2.55 2.10 -6.13
N ARG A 11 3.52 2.30 -7.04
CA ARG A 11 4.44 1.23 -7.46
C ARG A 11 5.29 0.72 -6.30
N LYS A 12 5.79 1.59 -5.44
CA LYS A 12 6.54 1.20 -4.23
C LYS A 12 5.66 0.40 -3.28
N ARG A 13 4.41 0.82 -3.07
CA ARG A 13 3.44 0.12 -2.21
C ARG A 13 3.06 -1.25 -2.79
N GLU A 14 2.80 -1.35 -4.09
CA GLU A 14 2.55 -2.61 -4.78
C GLU A 14 3.73 -3.58 -4.61
N ARG A 15 4.96 -3.09 -4.73
CA ARG A 15 6.17 -3.90 -4.51
C ARG A 15 6.27 -4.41 -3.06
N LEU A 16 5.98 -3.55 -2.08
CA LEU A 16 5.95 -3.96 -0.67
C LEU A 16 4.88 -5.04 -0.44
N ILE A 17 3.67 -4.86 -0.96
CA ILE A 17 2.58 -5.84 -0.84
C ILE A 17 2.99 -7.20 -1.41
N VAL A 18 3.57 -7.22 -2.61
CA VAL A 18 4.07 -8.47 -3.22
C VAL A 18 5.18 -9.09 -2.37
N ALA A 19 6.08 -8.29 -1.80
CA ALA A 19 7.13 -8.79 -0.92
C ALA A 19 6.56 -9.42 0.37
N ARG A 20 5.52 -8.83 0.98
CA ARG A 20 4.83 -9.40 2.16
C ARG A 20 4.09 -10.70 1.84
N VAL A 21 3.45 -10.79 0.66
CA VAL A 21 2.86 -12.06 0.19
C VAL A 21 3.92 -13.16 0.06
N LEU A 22 5.10 -12.82 -0.50
CA LEU A 22 6.21 -13.76 -0.64
C LEU A 22 6.87 -14.11 0.70
N GLU A 23 6.93 -13.17 1.65
CA GLU A 23 7.36 -13.41 3.04
C GLU A 23 6.46 -14.43 3.74
N ALA A 24 5.14 -14.36 3.51
CA ALA A 24 4.17 -15.32 4.02
C ALA A 24 4.22 -16.69 3.34
N GLY A 25 5.10 -16.89 2.36
CA GLY A 25 5.26 -18.16 1.64
C GLY A 25 4.14 -18.45 0.64
N LEU A 26 3.39 -17.42 0.22
CA LEU A 26 2.29 -17.54 -0.73
C LEU A 26 2.75 -17.23 -2.16
N GLU A 27 2.05 -17.80 -3.14
CA GLU A 27 2.29 -17.51 -4.55
C GLU A 27 1.06 -16.89 -5.21
N PHE A 28 1.26 -16.06 -6.22
CA PHE A 28 0.18 -15.45 -7.00
C PHE A 28 -0.45 -16.47 -7.95
N THR A 29 -1.22 -17.39 -7.38
CA THR A 29 -1.95 -18.47 -8.04
C THR A 29 -3.42 -18.44 -7.63
N PHE A 30 -4.30 -19.03 -8.45
CA PHE A 30 -5.74 -19.10 -8.14
C PHE A 30 -6.01 -19.79 -6.78
N SER A 31 -5.22 -20.80 -6.41
CA SER A 31 -5.37 -21.54 -5.15
C SER A 31 -5.02 -20.72 -3.92
N ASP A 32 -4.18 -19.70 -4.05
CA ASP A 32 -3.72 -18.88 -2.93
C ASP A 32 -4.45 -17.53 -2.82
N VAL A 33 -5.28 -17.13 -3.80
CA VAL A 33 -6.01 -15.84 -3.79
C VAL A 33 -6.66 -15.55 -2.45
N ARG A 34 -7.42 -16.49 -1.89
CA ARG A 34 -8.10 -16.29 -0.59
C ARG A 34 -7.13 -16.13 0.57
N LYS A 35 -6.00 -16.85 0.54
CA LYS A 35 -4.94 -16.74 1.56
C LYS A 35 -4.24 -15.40 1.44
N ILE A 36 -3.99 -14.92 0.21
CA ILE A 36 -3.41 -13.60 -0.05
C ILE A 36 -4.34 -12.52 0.48
N VAL A 37 -5.64 -12.60 0.19
CA VAL A 37 -6.62 -11.65 0.71
C VAL A 37 -6.63 -11.69 2.24
N TYR A 38 -6.68 -12.86 2.88
CA TYR A 38 -6.61 -12.94 4.34
C TYR A 38 -5.31 -12.35 4.92
N GLU A 39 -4.16 -12.72 4.37
CA GLU A 39 -2.84 -12.27 4.81
C GLU A 39 -2.69 -10.75 4.69
N MET A 40 -3.33 -10.17 3.68
CA MET A 40 -3.36 -8.73 3.46
C MET A 40 -4.53 -8.03 4.15
N SER A 41 -5.27 -8.67 5.05
CA SER A 41 -6.27 -8.00 5.88
C SER A 41 -5.62 -6.94 6.78
N TYR A 42 -6.37 -5.89 7.12
CA TYR A 42 -5.88 -4.84 8.02
C TYR A 42 -5.42 -5.42 9.36
N SER A 43 -6.20 -6.34 9.93
CA SER A 43 -5.90 -6.94 11.23
C SER A 43 -4.57 -7.69 11.21
N VAL A 44 -4.35 -8.55 10.21
CA VAL A 44 -3.09 -9.31 10.06
C VAL A 44 -1.91 -8.38 9.78
N GLN A 45 -2.08 -7.40 8.88
CA GLN A 45 -0.99 -6.49 8.52
C GLN A 45 -0.61 -5.55 9.68
N LYS A 46 -1.59 -5.08 10.45
CA LYS A 46 -1.37 -4.29 11.67
C LYS A 46 -0.61 -5.08 12.73
N GLU A 47 -0.93 -6.36 12.89
CA GLU A 47 -0.26 -7.23 13.86
C GLU A 47 1.18 -7.54 13.45
N LYS A 48 1.39 -7.89 12.18
CA LYS A 48 2.71 -8.34 11.68
C LYS A 48 3.66 -7.19 11.36
N HIS A 49 3.13 -6.05 10.88
CA HIS A 49 3.90 -4.92 10.36
C HIS A 49 3.30 -3.58 10.83
N PRO A 50 3.21 -3.31 12.15
CA PRO A 50 2.57 -2.11 12.70
C PRO A 50 3.18 -0.78 12.20
N GLU A 51 4.41 -0.80 11.71
CA GLU A 51 5.13 0.34 11.14
C GLU A 51 4.81 0.61 9.65
N ASP A 52 4.27 -0.36 8.91
CA ASP A 52 4.06 -0.26 7.45
C ASP A 52 2.92 0.69 7.06
N CYS A 53 2.17 1.22 8.05
CA CYS A 53 1.11 2.20 7.84
C CYS A 53 0.88 3.07 9.10
N PRO A 54 0.82 4.41 8.98
CA PRO A 54 0.51 5.28 10.12
C PRO A 54 -0.87 4.99 10.73
N CYS A 55 -1.81 4.45 9.97
CA CYS A 55 -3.16 4.12 10.43
C CYS A 55 -3.23 2.81 11.25
N TYR A 56 -2.13 2.09 11.43
CA TYR A 56 -2.10 0.92 12.32
C TYR A 56 -2.06 1.32 13.81
N GLY A 57 -1.50 2.47 14.14
CA GLY A 57 -1.28 2.91 15.53
C GLY A 57 -2.47 3.60 16.23
N SER A 58 -3.52 3.98 15.51
CA SER A 58 -4.61 4.81 16.06
C SER A 58 -5.98 4.13 15.92
N LYS A 59 -6.66 4.34 14.79
CA LYS A 59 -7.97 3.79 14.45
C LYS A 59 -7.86 3.09 13.09
N PRO A 60 -8.69 2.05 12.84
CA PRO A 60 -8.82 1.50 11.50
C PRO A 60 -9.18 2.61 10.52
N CYS A 61 -8.63 2.56 9.30
CA CYS A 61 -8.95 3.56 8.29
C CYS A 61 -10.46 3.62 8.09
N HIS A 62 -11.14 2.49 7.93
CA HIS A 62 -12.60 2.49 7.80
C HIS A 62 -13.29 2.14 9.12
N SER A 63 -13.97 3.13 9.71
CA SER A 63 -14.69 3.01 10.98
C SER A 63 -15.86 2.02 10.93
N ASP A 64 -16.50 1.88 9.77
CA ASP A 64 -17.68 1.04 9.55
C ASP A 64 -17.39 -0.39 9.05
N VAL A 65 -16.11 -0.73 8.80
CA VAL A 65 -15.73 -2.03 8.22
C VAL A 65 -14.85 -2.80 9.21
N ARG A 66 -15.35 -3.96 9.69
CA ARG A 66 -14.64 -4.78 10.67
C ARG A 66 -13.29 -5.34 10.17
N ASP A 67 -13.16 -5.61 8.87
CA ASP A 67 -11.93 -6.10 8.28
C ASP A 67 -11.85 -5.75 6.78
N PHE A 68 -11.15 -4.66 6.47
CA PHE A 68 -10.85 -4.25 5.09
C PHE A 68 -9.51 -4.80 4.64
N ASN A 69 -9.27 -4.77 3.33
CA ASN A 69 -8.11 -5.41 2.73
C ASN A 69 -7.04 -4.42 2.27
N CYS A 70 -5.80 -4.63 2.71
CA CYS A 70 -4.65 -3.79 2.38
C CYS A 70 -4.00 -4.10 1.03
N PHE A 71 -4.38 -5.19 0.33
CA PHE A 71 -3.82 -5.60 -0.96
C PHE A 71 -4.03 -4.55 -2.06
N VAL A 72 -5.15 -3.84 -1.99
CA VAL A 72 -5.53 -2.73 -2.89
C VAL A 72 -5.48 -1.39 -2.15
N CYS A 73 -4.68 -1.30 -1.09
CA CYS A 73 -4.47 -0.05 -0.38
C CYS A 73 -3.62 0.90 -1.22
N GLY A 74 -4.32 1.63 -2.07
CA GLY A 74 -3.84 2.66 -2.98
C GLY A 74 -5.05 3.18 -3.74
N CYS A 75 -5.61 4.31 -3.32
CA CYS A 75 -6.84 4.81 -3.92
C CYS A 75 -6.55 5.21 -5.38
N PRO A 76 -7.24 4.63 -6.38
CA PRO A 76 -7.04 5.00 -7.79
C PRO A 76 -7.45 6.44 -8.08
N ASN A 77 -8.23 7.03 -7.16
CA ASN A 77 -8.64 8.43 -7.20
C ASN A 77 -7.72 9.34 -6.36
N TYR A 78 -6.64 8.82 -5.77
CA TYR A 78 -5.68 9.65 -5.05
C TYR A 78 -4.75 10.36 -6.04
N ASP A 79 -4.85 11.69 -6.11
CA ASP A 79 -3.92 12.55 -6.82
C ASP A 79 -2.95 13.22 -5.84
N PRO A 80 -1.65 12.89 -5.89
CA PRO A 80 -0.62 13.45 -5.02
C PRO A 80 -0.34 14.92 -5.37
N ASN A 81 -0.81 15.37 -6.54
CA ASN A 81 -0.54 16.70 -7.08
C ASN A 81 -1.58 17.72 -6.65
N VAL A 82 -2.58 17.32 -5.87
CA VAL A 82 -3.49 18.25 -5.20
C VAL A 82 -2.68 19.13 -4.25
N ARG A 83 -2.93 20.44 -4.33
CA ARG A 83 -2.23 21.46 -3.57
C ARG A 83 -3.21 22.27 -2.74
N ASP A 84 -2.82 22.61 -1.52
CA ASP A 84 -3.45 23.66 -0.73
C ASP A 84 -2.50 24.87 -0.59
N LYS A 85 -2.85 25.83 0.26
CA LYS A 85 -2.04 27.03 0.52
C LYS A 85 -0.69 26.73 1.19
N THR A 86 -0.48 25.51 1.66
CA THR A 86 0.72 25.06 2.38
C THR A 86 1.65 24.20 1.52
N GLY A 87 1.18 23.69 0.37
CA GLY A 87 2.01 22.92 -0.56
C GLY A 87 1.25 21.77 -1.21
N PHE A 88 1.96 20.71 -1.60
CA PHE A 88 1.33 19.45 -2.01
C PHE A 88 0.70 18.79 -0.79
N THR A 89 -0.54 18.34 -0.88
CA THR A 89 -1.22 17.66 0.23
C THR A 89 -1.67 16.25 -0.12
N GLY A 90 -1.52 15.86 -1.39
CA GLY A 90 -2.33 14.79 -1.95
C GLY A 90 -3.82 15.10 -1.85
N GLY A 91 -4.69 14.25 -2.40
CA GLY A 91 -6.12 14.51 -2.40
C GLY A 91 -6.90 13.48 -3.21
N CYS A 92 -8.20 13.40 -3.01
CA CYS A 92 -9.08 12.56 -3.82
C CYS A 92 -9.64 13.36 -5.01
N VAL A 93 -9.46 12.88 -6.24
CA VAL A 93 -9.98 13.54 -7.46
C VAL A 93 -11.48 13.39 -7.62
N VAL A 94 -12.08 12.39 -6.95
CA VAL A 94 -13.53 12.33 -6.77
C VAL A 94 -13.83 13.02 -5.45
N SER A 95 -14.70 14.04 -5.47
CA SER A 95 -15.08 14.80 -4.28
C SER A 95 -15.72 13.86 -3.25
N ASN A 96 -14.90 13.28 -2.39
CA ASN A 96 -15.32 12.41 -1.30
C ASN A 96 -15.53 13.28 -0.07
N ARG A 97 -16.77 13.38 0.40
CA ARG A 97 -17.15 14.21 1.54
C ARG A 97 -16.63 13.69 2.89
N GLY A 98 -16.10 12.46 2.95
CA GLY A 98 -15.60 11.82 4.18
C GLY A 98 -14.08 11.61 4.25
N GLY A 99 -13.29 12.11 3.30
CA GLY A 99 -11.83 12.05 3.51
C GLY A 99 -11.36 13.19 4.43
N GLU A 100 -10.27 12.96 5.15
CA GLU A 100 -9.61 13.99 5.97
C GLU A 100 -8.12 14.07 5.64
N TYR A 101 -7.48 15.18 5.96
CA TYR A 101 -6.02 15.28 5.82
C TYR A 101 -5.34 14.89 7.12
N LEU A 102 -4.59 13.80 7.10
CA LEU A 102 -3.72 13.42 8.21
C LEU A 102 -2.33 14.05 8.06
N PRO A 103 -1.62 14.35 9.16
CA PRO A 103 -0.21 14.74 9.10
C PRO A 103 0.60 13.68 8.36
N ASN A 104 1.42 14.11 7.39
CA ASN A 104 2.37 13.22 6.76
C ASN A 104 3.43 12.83 7.80
N PRO A 105 3.68 11.53 8.08
CA PRO A 105 4.76 11.13 8.98
C PRO A 105 6.16 11.43 8.41
N ASN A 106 6.30 11.66 7.10
CA ASN A 106 7.57 11.85 6.41
C ASN A 106 7.56 13.00 5.37
N PRO A 107 7.22 14.23 5.79
CA PRO A 107 7.06 15.36 4.88
C PRO A 107 8.35 15.66 4.11
N GLY A 108 8.23 15.84 2.78
CA GLY A 108 9.35 16.21 1.91
C GLY A 108 10.35 15.10 1.59
N LYS A 109 10.17 13.89 2.12
CA LYS A 109 11.03 12.71 1.83
C LYS A 109 10.42 11.75 0.83
N ASP A 110 9.10 11.62 0.84
CA ASP A 110 8.30 10.74 -0.02
C ASP A 110 7.74 11.48 -1.27
N GLY A 111 8.07 12.77 -1.41
CA GLY A 111 7.55 13.63 -2.47
C GLY A 111 6.10 14.09 -2.25
N LEU A 112 5.47 13.66 -1.15
CA LEU A 112 4.22 14.19 -0.65
C LEU A 112 4.54 15.39 0.26
N GLY A 113 3.61 16.34 0.41
CA GLY A 113 3.84 17.45 1.34
C GLY A 113 3.38 17.13 2.75
N GLU A 114 3.09 18.16 3.54
CA GLU A 114 2.92 18.10 4.99
C GLU A 114 1.74 17.23 5.47
N LYS A 115 0.83 16.89 4.55
CA LYS A 115 -0.36 16.11 4.84
C LYS A 115 -0.56 15.05 3.77
N ILE A 116 -1.22 13.97 4.15
CA ILE A 116 -1.68 12.90 3.26
C ILE A 116 -3.20 12.89 3.35
N TRP A 117 -3.88 12.85 2.20
CA TRP A 117 -5.33 12.65 2.17
C TRP A 117 -5.66 11.23 2.60
N ASP A 118 -6.28 11.14 3.76
CA ASP A 118 -6.80 9.93 4.33
C ASP A 118 -8.21 9.65 3.79
N CYS A 119 -8.37 8.45 3.26
CA CYS A 119 -9.63 7.99 2.69
C CYS A 119 -10.49 7.26 3.74
N SER A 120 -10.17 7.39 5.01
CA SER A 120 -10.80 6.68 6.13
C SER A 120 -12.33 6.65 6.13
N ASP A 121 -13.04 7.75 5.87
CA ASP A 121 -14.51 7.73 5.70
C ASP A 121 -14.96 7.80 4.22
N CYS A 122 -14.16 7.23 3.32
CA CYS A 122 -14.55 7.03 1.92
C CYS A 122 -15.57 5.91 1.80
N SER A 123 -16.72 6.19 1.20
CA SER A 123 -17.72 5.16 0.84
C SER A 123 -17.25 4.18 -0.25
N SER A 124 -16.05 4.38 -0.80
CA SER A 124 -15.46 3.59 -1.89
C SER A 124 -14.28 2.72 -1.41
N TYR A 125 -14.39 2.14 -0.20
CA TYR A 125 -13.40 1.19 0.31
C TYR A 125 -13.47 -0.17 -0.39
N HIS A 126 -12.35 -0.90 -0.41
CA HIS A 126 -12.28 -2.22 -1.01
C HIS A 126 -12.65 -3.30 0.01
N LEU A 127 -13.81 -3.93 -0.20
CA LEU A 127 -14.21 -5.14 0.53
C LEU A 127 -13.34 -6.35 0.12
N PRO A 128 -13.16 -7.35 0.99
CA PRO A 128 -12.39 -8.57 0.68
C PRO A 128 -12.82 -9.24 -0.64
N LEU A 129 -14.13 -9.34 -0.90
CA LEU A 129 -14.65 -9.90 -2.15
C LEU A 129 -14.21 -9.11 -3.38
N SER A 130 -14.19 -7.79 -3.30
CA SER A 130 -13.71 -6.92 -4.37
C SER A 130 -12.19 -7.09 -4.58
N SER A 131 -11.44 -7.31 -3.50
CA SER A 131 -10.01 -7.61 -3.57
C SER A 131 -9.71 -8.98 -4.18
N GLU A 132 -10.52 -10.01 -3.88
CA GLU A 132 -10.43 -11.32 -4.53
C GLU A 132 -10.61 -11.20 -6.05
N LEU A 133 -11.68 -10.54 -6.49
CA LEU A 133 -11.96 -10.33 -7.92
C LEU A 133 -10.85 -9.51 -8.61
N PHE A 134 -10.39 -8.43 -7.97
CA PHE A 134 -9.30 -7.61 -8.48
C PHE A 134 -8.02 -8.43 -8.67
N LEU A 135 -7.66 -9.24 -7.68
CA LEU A 135 -6.49 -10.10 -7.73
C LEU A 135 -6.61 -11.18 -8.80
N ILE A 136 -7.78 -11.81 -8.94
CA ILE A 136 -8.05 -12.80 -10.00
C ILE A 136 -7.82 -12.18 -11.38
N VAL A 137 -8.36 -10.98 -11.64
CA VAL A 137 -8.23 -10.30 -12.94
C VAL A 137 -6.79 -9.87 -13.23
N ARG A 138 -5.96 -9.68 -12.20
CA ARG A 138 -4.56 -9.23 -12.32
C ARG A 138 -3.54 -10.28 -11.91
N LEU A 139 -3.93 -11.54 -11.85
CA LEU A 139 -3.10 -12.59 -11.27
C LEU A 139 -1.76 -12.73 -12.01
N GLU A 140 -1.79 -12.72 -13.34
CA GLU A 140 -0.60 -12.80 -14.20
C GLU A 140 0.35 -11.62 -13.96
N TYR A 141 -0.20 -10.41 -13.81
CA TYR A 141 0.59 -9.21 -13.54
C TYR A 141 1.35 -9.34 -12.21
N TYR A 142 0.66 -9.77 -11.14
CA TYR A 142 1.30 -9.93 -9.84
C TYR A 142 2.26 -11.12 -9.78
N ALA A 143 1.98 -12.19 -10.52
CA ALA A 143 2.90 -13.32 -10.67
C ALA A 143 4.22 -12.89 -11.36
N ASP A 144 4.14 -12.08 -12.43
CA ASP A 144 5.32 -11.52 -13.08
C ASP A 144 6.09 -10.55 -12.16
N LEU A 145 5.40 -9.66 -11.45
CA LEU A 145 6.02 -8.76 -10.48
C LEU A 145 6.72 -9.55 -9.36
N ALA A 146 6.10 -10.61 -8.85
CA ALA A 146 6.70 -11.50 -7.86
C ALA A 146 7.98 -12.17 -8.38
N SER A 147 7.99 -12.64 -9.63
CA SER A 147 9.18 -13.20 -10.28
C SER A 147 10.32 -12.18 -10.37
N ARG A 148 10.00 -10.93 -10.73
CA ARG A 148 10.98 -9.83 -10.77
C ARG A 148 11.55 -9.51 -9.39
N LEU A 149 10.71 -9.45 -8.36
CA LEU A 149 11.15 -9.19 -6.98
C LEU A 149 11.98 -10.35 -6.41
N LYS A 150 11.66 -11.62 -6.73
CA LYS A 150 12.51 -12.78 -6.38
C LYS A 150 13.94 -12.60 -6.90
N LYS A 151 14.11 -12.13 -8.15
CA LYS A 151 15.43 -11.85 -8.75
C LYS A 151 16.12 -10.65 -8.10
N GLU A 152 15.40 -9.55 -7.91
CA GLU A 152 15.94 -8.32 -7.34
C GLU A 152 16.45 -8.53 -5.91
N ARG A 153 15.70 -9.28 -5.08
CA ARG A 153 16.10 -9.67 -3.72
C ARG A 153 17.48 -10.32 -3.69
N VAL A 154 17.71 -11.30 -4.57
CA VAL A 154 18.98 -12.02 -4.69
C VAL A 154 20.09 -11.07 -5.17
N GLN A 155 19.81 -10.24 -6.17
CA GLN A 155 20.79 -9.27 -6.70
C GLN A 155 21.22 -8.24 -5.66
N LYS A 156 20.31 -7.82 -4.77
CA LYS A 156 20.59 -6.91 -3.67
C LYS A 156 21.18 -7.59 -2.42
N GLY A 157 21.39 -8.91 -2.45
CA GLY A 157 22.06 -9.66 -1.38
C GLY A 157 21.18 -9.96 -0.16
N PHE A 158 19.85 -9.86 -0.27
CA PHE A 158 18.95 -10.20 0.82
C PHE A 158 18.73 -11.71 0.92
N VAL A 159 18.94 -12.28 2.11
CA VAL A 159 18.86 -13.73 2.37
C VAL A 159 17.42 -14.25 2.42
N ASP A 160 16.47 -13.42 2.84
CA ASP A 160 15.05 -13.75 2.96
C ASP A 160 14.14 -12.60 2.49
N PHE A 161 12.84 -12.87 2.39
CA PHE A 161 11.87 -11.86 1.99
C PHE A 161 11.51 -10.89 3.11
N LYS A 162 11.64 -11.27 4.38
CA LYS A 162 11.38 -10.38 5.51
C LYS A 162 12.31 -9.17 5.47
N SER A 163 13.62 -9.40 5.45
CA SER A 163 14.63 -8.34 5.38
C SER A 163 14.50 -7.48 4.11
N PHE A 164 14.09 -8.08 2.99
CA PHE A 164 13.84 -7.35 1.75
C PHE A 164 12.56 -6.51 1.81
N ALA A 165 11.48 -7.03 2.39
CA ALA A 165 10.24 -6.30 2.59
C ALA A 165 10.44 -5.14 3.57
N ASP A 166 11.22 -5.33 4.64
CA ASP A 166 11.56 -4.26 5.58
C ASP A 166 12.39 -3.16 4.90
N PHE A 167 13.29 -3.53 3.98
CA PHE A 167 14.00 -2.57 3.13
C PHE A 167 13.03 -1.78 2.23
N LEU A 168 12.08 -2.45 1.58
CA LEU A 168 11.08 -1.79 0.74
C LEU A 168 10.13 -0.91 1.56
N SER A 169 9.77 -1.33 2.77
CA SER A 169 8.92 -0.55 3.68
C SER A 169 9.57 0.78 4.02
N ARG A 170 10.87 0.79 4.34
CA ARG A 170 11.61 2.05 4.55
C ARG A 170 11.59 2.96 3.34
N ASP A 171 11.69 2.41 2.12
CA ASP A 171 11.61 3.19 0.87
C ASP A 171 10.19 3.73 0.58
N VAL A 172 9.14 2.97 0.94
CA VAL A 172 7.74 3.40 0.87
C VAL A 172 7.46 4.53 1.88
N LEU A 173 7.96 4.38 3.10
CA LEU A 173 7.74 5.33 4.18
C LEU A 173 8.71 6.53 4.11
N GLY A 174 9.74 6.50 3.26
CA GLY A 174 10.72 7.59 3.18
C GLY A 174 11.72 7.64 4.34
N HIS A 175 11.93 6.52 5.04
CA HIS A 175 12.98 6.37 6.05
C HIS A 175 14.31 6.17 5.32
N LYS A 176 15.24 7.12 5.46
CA LYS A 176 16.59 6.97 4.88
C LYS A 176 17.30 5.78 5.54
N SER A 177 17.83 4.88 4.71
CA SER A 177 18.78 3.83 5.08
C SER A 177 20.13 4.40 5.49
#